data_AF-A0A920A7K0-F1
#
_entry.id   AF-A0A920A7K0-F1
#
_cell.length_a   1.000
_cell.length_b   1.000
_cell.length_c   1.000
_cell.angle_alpha   90.00
_cell.angle_beta   90.00
_cell.angle_gamma   90.00
#
_symmetry.space_group_name_H-M   'P 1'
#
loop_
_entity.id
_entity.type
_entity.pdbx_description
1 polymer ?
#
loop_
_entity_poly.entity_id
_entity_poly.type
_entity_poly.pdbx_seq_one_letter_code
_entity_poly.pdbx_strand_id
1 'polypeptide(L)'
;MAFEGKTKVYIGVNDSFFQNSNLFIVEDSDFQNELINSKLISELNQNISIEFDFINKFPSTSYEKDDLLTELSNMSQGDWTLMLIDRFDLTNWSINFPKSSKIFIQKGFEFQNLLLDEVLSEVKKTNIASEKNYFTVAFDLGMSEDDFADLIDLFSQSTDILHFRVKQIENSYITFEYETYLDEEKAYNFMLRSGAIETK
;
A
#
# COMPACT_ATOMS: atom_id res chain seq x y z
N MET A 1 -10.99 -3.35 -14.37
CA MET A 1 -10.98 -4.24 -13.20
C MET A 1 -10.14 -3.52 -12.18
N ALA A 2 -10.72 -3.19 -11.02
CA ALA A 2 -9.96 -2.59 -9.92
C ALA A 2 -8.86 -3.58 -9.50
N PHE A 3 -7.66 -3.07 -9.23
CA PHE A 3 -6.55 -3.87 -8.73
C PHE A 3 -6.96 -4.53 -7.42
N GLU A 4 -6.96 -5.86 -7.32
CA GLU A 4 -7.22 -6.60 -6.09
C GLU A 4 -5.95 -7.38 -5.73
N GLY A 5 -5.21 -6.87 -4.75
CA GLY A 5 -3.97 -7.48 -4.29
C GLY A 5 -4.21 -8.41 -3.10
N LYS A 6 -3.41 -9.47 -2.97
CA LYS A 6 -3.40 -10.31 -1.78
C LYS A 6 -1.97 -10.52 -1.32
N THR A 7 -1.72 -10.28 -0.03
CA THR A 7 -0.39 -10.47 0.57
C THR A 7 -0.47 -11.14 1.92
N LYS A 8 0.56 -11.92 2.24
CA LYS A 8 0.72 -12.56 3.54
C LYS A 8 1.80 -11.87 4.36
N VAL A 9 1.48 -11.50 5.59
CA VAL A 9 2.43 -10.88 6.52
C VAL A 9 2.76 -11.88 7.61
N TYR A 10 4.00 -12.37 7.60
CA TYR A 10 4.57 -13.19 8.65
C TYR A 10 5.06 -12.30 9.79
N ILE A 11 4.66 -12.61 11.02
CA ILE A 11 4.97 -11.80 12.20
C ILE A 11 5.72 -12.62 13.23
N GLY A 12 6.94 -12.19 13.56
CA GLY A 12 7.67 -12.65 14.73
C GLY A 12 7.67 -11.57 15.78
N VAL A 13 7.35 -11.92 17.01
CA VAL A 13 7.47 -11.02 18.16
C VAL A 13 8.41 -11.65 19.17
N ASN A 14 9.25 -10.85 19.81
CA ASN A 14 10.11 -11.27 20.91
C ASN A 14 10.14 -10.19 21.99
N ASP A 15 9.90 -10.59 23.24
CA ASP A 15 10.28 -9.76 24.38
C ASP A 15 11.59 -10.30 24.98
N SER A 16 12.71 -9.68 24.58
CA SER A 16 14.03 -10.04 25.08
C SER A 16 14.17 -9.99 26.62
N PHE A 17 13.25 -9.33 27.32
CA PHE A 17 13.26 -9.23 28.79
C PHE A 17 12.45 -10.34 29.49
N PHE A 18 11.65 -11.13 28.76
CA PHE A 18 10.85 -12.21 29.32
C PHE A 18 11.10 -13.53 28.59
N GLN A 19 11.60 -14.54 29.34
CA GLN A 19 12.06 -15.80 28.75
C GLN A 19 10.95 -16.74 28.24
N ASN A 20 9.67 -16.48 28.54
CA ASN A 20 8.59 -17.39 28.19
C ASN A 20 7.35 -16.63 27.72
N SER A 21 6.96 -16.95 26.47
CA SER A 21 5.68 -16.64 25.83
C SER A 21 5.53 -15.23 25.24
N ASN A 22 5.79 -15.14 23.93
CA ASN A 22 5.39 -14.00 23.10
C ASN A 22 3.84 -13.89 22.97
N LEU A 23 3.06 -14.87 23.49
CA LEU A 23 1.59 -14.79 23.48
C LEU A 23 1.08 -13.55 24.22
N PHE A 24 1.76 -13.07 25.26
CA PHE A 24 1.30 -11.89 25.99
C PHE A 24 1.28 -10.62 25.14
N ILE A 25 2.18 -10.51 24.14
CA ILE A 25 2.20 -9.37 23.23
C ILE A 25 1.21 -9.57 22.09
N VAL A 26 1.11 -10.78 21.56
CA VAL A 26 0.16 -11.07 20.48
C VAL A 26 -1.28 -10.96 21.00
N GLU A 27 -1.56 -11.28 22.25
CA GLU A 27 -2.89 -11.13 22.86
C GLU A 27 -3.17 -9.71 23.38
N ASP A 28 -2.19 -8.80 23.33
CA ASP A 28 -2.35 -7.41 23.75
C ASP A 28 -3.36 -6.68 22.85
N SER A 29 -4.25 -5.91 23.47
CA SER A 29 -5.33 -5.24 22.74
C SER A 29 -4.81 -4.16 21.79
N ASP A 30 -3.75 -3.45 22.17
CA ASP A 30 -3.20 -2.38 21.32
C ASP A 30 -2.49 -3.00 20.12
N PHE A 31 -1.78 -4.12 20.33
CA PHE A 31 -1.18 -4.89 19.26
C PHE A 31 -2.23 -5.44 18.27
N GLN A 32 -3.32 -6.02 18.78
CA GLN A 32 -4.41 -6.51 17.94
C GLN A 32 -5.12 -5.38 17.19
N ASN A 33 -5.29 -4.21 17.82
CA ASN A 33 -5.84 -3.04 17.17
C ASN A 33 -4.96 -2.58 15.99
N GLU A 34 -3.64 -2.56 16.14
CA GLU A 34 -2.72 -2.24 15.04
C GLU A 34 -2.88 -3.20 13.86
N LEU A 35 -3.03 -4.50 14.10
CA LEU A 35 -3.27 -5.48 13.04
C LEU A 35 -4.62 -5.29 12.34
N ILE A 36 -5.70 -5.16 13.13
CA ILE A 36 -7.06 -4.96 12.60
C ILE A 36 -7.12 -3.68 11.78
N ASN A 37 -6.57 -2.59 12.32
CA ASN A 37 -6.56 -1.31 11.63
C ASN A 37 -5.70 -1.37 10.36
N SER A 38 -4.55 -2.04 10.39
CA SER A 38 -3.71 -2.24 9.19
C SER A 38 -4.49 -2.98 8.10
N LYS A 39 -5.16 -4.07 8.45
CA LYS A 39 -5.98 -4.83 7.49
C LYS A 39 -7.10 -3.98 6.90
N LEU A 40 -7.86 -3.30 7.76
CA LEU A 40 -8.98 -2.45 7.34
C LEU A 40 -8.52 -1.32 6.40
N ILE A 41 -7.44 -0.62 6.73
CA ILE A 41 -6.92 0.46 5.90
C ILE A 41 -6.40 -0.07 4.56
N SER A 42 -5.73 -1.21 4.55
CA SER A 42 -5.22 -1.81 3.31
C SER A 42 -6.36 -2.23 2.37
N GLU A 43 -7.41 -2.85 2.91
CA GLU A 43 -8.60 -3.23 2.14
C GLU A 43 -9.34 -2.00 1.60
N LEU A 44 -9.56 -0.97 2.44
CA LEU A 44 -10.33 0.22 2.05
C LEU A 44 -9.59 1.14 1.08
N ASN A 45 -8.30 1.41 1.34
CA ASN A 45 -7.57 2.45 0.61
C ASN A 45 -6.76 1.91 -0.58
N GLN A 46 -6.38 0.63 -0.53
CA GLN A 46 -5.44 0.05 -1.49
C GLN A 46 -6.03 -1.15 -2.22
N ASN A 47 -7.21 -1.63 -1.79
CA ASN A 47 -7.83 -2.86 -2.25
C ASN A 47 -6.87 -4.07 -2.18
N ILE A 48 -6.09 -4.12 -1.08
CA ILE A 48 -5.16 -5.19 -0.78
C ILE A 48 -5.66 -5.96 0.45
N SER A 49 -5.90 -7.26 0.29
CA SER A 49 -6.22 -8.16 1.40
C SER A 49 -4.93 -8.61 2.10
N ILE A 50 -4.82 -8.32 3.41
CA ILE A 50 -3.71 -8.77 4.26
C ILE A 50 -4.12 -10.00 5.07
N GLU A 51 -3.32 -11.06 5.00
CA GLU A 51 -3.42 -12.22 5.89
C GLU A 51 -2.22 -12.27 6.84
N PHE A 52 -2.48 -12.28 8.15
CA PHE A 52 -1.44 -12.37 9.17
C PHE A 52 -1.16 -13.82 9.55
N ASP A 53 0.12 -14.16 9.71
CA ASP A 53 0.56 -15.47 10.20
C ASP A 53 1.71 -15.29 11.18
N PHE A 54 1.63 -15.95 12.34
CA PHE A 54 2.60 -15.77 13.41
C PHE A 54 3.67 -16.86 13.34
N ILE A 55 4.94 -16.47 13.35
CA ILE A 55 6.04 -17.44 13.40
C ILE A 55 6.24 -17.93 14.84
N ASN A 56 6.39 -19.24 14.99
CA ASN A 56 6.49 -19.87 16.30
C ASN A 56 7.84 -19.60 17.00
N LYS A 57 8.91 -19.44 16.22
CA LYS A 57 10.26 -19.22 16.74
C LYS A 57 10.83 -17.91 16.18
N PHE A 58 11.15 -16.98 17.06
CA PHE A 58 11.80 -15.73 16.68
C PHE A 58 13.27 -15.98 16.30
N PRO A 59 13.73 -15.50 15.13
CA PRO A 59 15.13 -15.66 14.72
C PRO A 59 16.02 -14.67 15.48
N SER A 60 16.85 -15.19 16.39
CA SER A 60 17.68 -14.37 17.29
C SER A 60 19.05 -14.05 16.70
N THR A 61 19.44 -14.75 15.63
CA THR A 61 20.73 -14.56 14.94
C THR A 61 20.52 -14.20 13.48
N SER A 62 21.54 -13.61 12.85
CA SER A 62 21.52 -13.33 11.41
C SER A 62 21.35 -14.61 10.59
N TYR A 63 22.01 -15.70 11.01
CA TYR A 63 21.89 -17.00 10.35
C TYR A 63 20.45 -17.55 10.41
N GLU A 64 19.83 -17.54 11.60
CA GLU A 64 18.42 -17.98 11.74
C GLU A 64 17.45 -17.09 10.94
N LYS A 65 17.76 -15.79 10.81
CA LYS A 65 16.97 -14.86 10.01
C LYS A 65 17.05 -15.17 8.52
N ASP A 66 18.25 -15.47 8.01
CA ASP A 66 18.46 -15.81 6.60
C ASP A 66 17.84 -17.17 6.25
N ASP A 67 17.94 -18.14 7.15
CA ASP A 67 17.28 -19.45 7.02
C ASP A 67 15.75 -19.27 6.96
N LEU A 68 15.17 -18.48 7.87
CA LEU A 68 13.73 -18.18 7.88
C LEU A 68 13.28 -17.47 6.59
N LEU A 69 14.04 -16.48 6.11
CA LEU A 69 13.73 -15.81 4.84
C LEU A 69 13.69 -16.80 3.68
N THR A 70 14.64 -17.75 3.65
CA THR A 70 14.71 -18.78 2.62
C THR A 70 13.53 -19.76 2.72
N GLU A 71 13.19 -20.19 3.93
CA GLU A 71 12.04 -21.05 4.19
C GLU A 71 10.73 -20.40 3.73
N LEU A 72 10.47 -19.16 4.15
CA LEU A 72 9.27 -18.41 3.78
C LEU A 72 9.18 -18.16 2.27
N SER A 73 10.32 -17.90 1.62
CA SER A 73 10.39 -17.75 0.15
C SER A 73 9.99 -19.03 -0.58
N ASN A 74 10.34 -20.20 -0.03
CA ASN A 74 10.03 -21.49 -0.64
C ASN A 74 8.59 -21.95 -0.36
N MET A 75 8.02 -21.56 0.78
CA MET A 75 6.66 -21.96 1.19
C MET A 75 5.56 -21.03 0.67
N SER A 76 5.86 -19.75 0.46
CA SER A 76 4.85 -18.75 0.11
C SER A 76 4.63 -18.70 -1.40
N GLN A 77 3.41 -18.97 -1.84
CA GLN A 77 2.98 -18.67 -3.21
C GLN A 77 2.40 -17.25 -3.24
N GLY A 78 3.15 -16.29 -3.81
CA GLY A 78 2.72 -14.89 -3.97
C GLY A 78 3.44 -13.90 -3.07
N ASP A 79 2.81 -12.72 -2.90
CA ASP A 79 3.39 -11.58 -2.20
C ASP A 79 3.41 -11.81 -0.70
N TRP A 80 4.56 -11.55 -0.08
CA TRP A 80 4.69 -11.70 1.36
C TRP A 80 5.71 -10.76 1.98
N THR A 81 5.44 -10.38 3.22
CA THR A 81 6.29 -9.55 4.06
C THR A 81 6.61 -10.30 5.35
N LEU A 82 7.82 -10.12 5.89
CA LEU A 82 8.18 -10.57 7.23
C LEU A 82 8.42 -9.34 8.10
N MET A 83 7.71 -9.28 9.23
CA MET A 83 7.85 -8.27 10.26
C MET A 83 8.35 -8.93 11.54
N LEU A 84 9.50 -8.50 12.03
CA LEU A 84 10.10 -8.97 13.28
C LEU A 84 10.09 -7.83 14.29
N ILE A 85 9.40 -8.03 15.40
CA ILE A 85 9.25 -7.04 16.46
C ILE A 85 10.01 -7.55 17.69
N ASP A 86 10.98 -6.77 18.15
CA ASP A 86 11.80 -7.12 19.33
C ASP A 86 11.85 -5.96 20.31
N ARG A 87 11.74 -6.27 21.60
CA ARG A 87 11.90 -5.26 22.65
C ARG A 87 13.37 -4.86 22.77
N PHE A 88 13.69 -3.67 22.29
CA PHE A 88 15.06 -3.15 22.33
C PHE A 88 15.46 -2.72 23.74
N ASP A 89 14.56 -2.03 24.45
CA ASP A 89 14.73 -1.68 25.86
C ASP A 89 13.38 -1.60 26.60
N LEU A 90 13.38 -1.11 27.85
CA LEU A 90 12.16 -1.02 28.66
C LEU A 90 11.06 -0.16 28.05
N THR A 91 11.40 0.73 27.11
CA THR A 91 10.49 1.71 26.48
C THR A 91 10.42 1.59 24.97
N ASN A 92 11.48 1.14 24.32
CA ASN A 92 11.63 1.15 22.88
C ASN A 92 11.49 -0.26 22.28
N TRP A 93 10.80 -0.30 21.15
CA TRP A 93 10.60 -1.48 20.33
C TRP A 93 11.35 -1.29 19.01
N SER A 94 11.94 -2.39 18.55
CA SER A 94 12.57 -2.54 17.25
C SER A 94 11.60 -3.26 16.32
N ILE A 95 11.22 -2.63 15.22
CA ILE A 95 10.39 -3.21 14.17
C ILE A 95 11.29 -3.37 12.94
N ASN A 96 11.57 -4.61 12.58
CA ASN A 96 12.50 -4.99 11.52
C ASN A 96 11.72 -5.63 10.39
N PHE A 97 12.02 -5.19 9.17
CA PHE A 97 11.56 -5.78 7.93
C PHE A 97 12.75 -6.40 7.19
N PRO A 98 13.11 -7.65 7.53
CA PRO A 98 14.22 -8.39 6.92
C PRO A 98 14.36 -8.28 5.41
N LYS A 99 13.25 -8.42 4.69
CA LYS A 99 13.22 -8.49 3.22
C LYS A 99 13.62 -7.17 2.56
N SER A 100 13.33 -6.03 3.19
CA SER A 100 13.70 -4.70 2.73
C SER A 100 14.92 -4.12 3.45
N SER A 101 15.50 -4.86 4.41
CA SER A 101 16.59 -4.41 5.28
C SER A 101 16.28 -3.14 6.08
N LYS A 102 14.99 -2.83 6.32
CA LYS A 102 14.58 -1.68 7.11
C LYS A 102 14.43 -2.03 8.59
N ILE A 103 14.86 -1.12 9.46
CA ILE A 103 14.74 -1.25 10.91
C ILE A 103 14.27 0.09 11.47
N PHE A 104 13.23 0.04 12.28
CA PHE A 104 12.65 1.21 12.96
C PHE A 104 12.73 1.00 14.46
N ILE A 105 13.11 2.05 15.18
CA ILE A 105 13.15 2.05 16.65
C ILE A 105 12.22 3.15 17.13
N GLN A 106 11.25 2.78 17.97
CA GLN A 106 10.21 3.69 18.42
C GLN A 106 9.72 3.36 19.82
N LYS A 107 9.07 4.34 20.45
CA LYS A 107 8.40 4.14 21.75
C LYS A 107 7.07 3.44 21.50
N GLY A 108 6.85 2.31 22.16
CA GLY A 108 5.63 1.51 21.96
C GLY A 108 5.56 0.77 20.61
N PHE A 109 4.40 0.20 20.31
CA PHE A 109 4.17 -0.75 19.21
C PHE A 109 3.32 -0.18 18.05
N GLU A 110 3.50 1.09 17.70
CA GLU A 110 2.75 1.73 16.61
C GLU A 110 3.33 1.36 15.23
N PHE A 111 3.04 0.17 14.70
CA PHE A 111 3.67 -0.34 13.47
C PHE A 111 2.78 -0.24 12.22
N GLN A 112 1.51 0.16 12.35
CA GLN A 112 0.54 0.15 11.26
C GLN A 112 1.07 0.82 9.98
N ASN A 113 1.49 2.08 10.06
CA ASN A 113 1.95 2.82 8.87
C ASN A 113 3.20 2.18 8.25
N LEU A 114 4.13 1.71 9.10
CA LEU A 114 5.34 1.04 8.65
C LEU A 114 5.02 -0.26 7.91
N LEU A 115 4.09 -1.04 8.44
CA LEU A 115 3.61 -2.28 7.84
C LEU A 115 2.91 -2.02 6.51
N LEU A 116 2.02 -1.03 6.45
CA LEU A 116 1.29 -0.68 5.22
C LEU A 116 2.24 -0.24 4.09
N ASP A 117 3.28 0.54 4.42
CA ASP A 117 4.30 0.95 3.45
C ASP A 117 5.07 -0.26 2.89
N GLU A 118 5.39 -1.23 3.74
CA GLU A 118 6.09 -2.45 3.32
C GLU A 118 5.20 -3.39 2.51
N VAL A 119 3.93 -3.53 2.89
CA VAL A 119 2.92 -4.29 2.13
C VAL A 119 2.73 -3.67 0.75
N LEU A 120 2.56 -2.35 0.67
CA LEU A 120 2.45 -1.64 -0.61
C LEU A 120 3.68 -1.85 -1.48
N SER A 121 4.88 -1.71 -0.91
CA SER A 121 6.14 -1.89 -1.61
C SER A 121 6.28 -3.31 -2.16
N GLU A 122 5.88 -4.31 -1.39
CA GLU A 122 5.94 -5.72 -1.81
C GLU A 122 4.97 -6.01 -2.94
N VAL A 123 3.69 -5.68 -2.74
CA VAL A 123 2.63 -5.95 -3.72
C VAL A 123 2.88 -5.21 -5.04
N LYS A 124 3.53 -4.02 -4.99
CA LYS A 124 3.94 -3.26 -6.18
C LYS A 124 5.16 -3.83 -6.90
N LYS A 125 6.03 -4.60 -6.25
CA LYS A 125 7.25 -5.17 -6.87
C LYS A 125 6.93 -6.35 -7.78
N THR A 126 5.93 -7.14 -7.44
CA THR A 126 5.50 -8.36 -8.13
C THR A 126 4.36 -8.10 -9.11
N ASN A 127 3.43 -7.20 -8.79
CA ASN A 127 2.54 -6.60 -9.77
C ASN A 127 3.24 -5.41 -10.43
N ILE A 128 4.09 -5.68 -11.43
CA ILE A 128 4.79 -4.64 -12.18
C ILE A 128 3.76 -3.72 -12.88
N ALA A 129 3.49 -2.57 -12.24
CA ALA A 129 3.14 -1.25 -12.78
C ALA A 129 2.37 -0.45 -11.71
N SER A 130 3.08 0.17 -10.79
CA SER A 130 2.56 1.34 -10.08
C SER A 130 3.53 2.50 -10.23
N GLU A 131 4.06 2.68 -11.44
CA GLU A 131 4.51 4.02 -11.83
C GLU A 131 3.27 4.91 -11.82
N LYS A 132 3.32 5.95 -10.98
CA LYS A 132 2.35 7.04 -11.04
C LYS A 132 2.51 7.67 -12.41
N ASN A 133 1.53 7.45 -13.27
CA ASN A 133 1.54 7.99 -14.60
C ASN A 133 0.92 9.38 -14.59
N TYR A 134 1.57 10.30 -15.29
CA TYR A 134 1.09 11.66 -15.50
C TYR A 134 0.66 11.80 -16.94
N PHE A 135 -0.64 12.03 -17.13
CA PHE A 135 -1.22 12.24 -18.45
C PHE A 135 -1.88 13.60 -18.54
N THR A 136 -2.05 14.05 -19.78
CA THR A 136 -2.87 15.23 -20.09
C THR A 136 -4.06 14.83 -20.91
N VAL A 137 -5.18 15.46 -20.63
CA VAL A 137 -6.45 15.23 -21.32
C VAL A 137 -7.13 16.56 -21.57
N ALA A 138 -7.78 16.71 -22.72
CA ALA A 138 -8.54 17.91 -23.04
C ALA A 138 -10.03 17.62 -23.12
N PHE A 139 -10.82 18.63 -22.79
CA PHE A 139 -12.27 18.62 -22.89
C PHE A 139 -12.78 19.92 -23.54
N ASP A 140 -13.88 19.82 -24.30
CA ASP A 140 -14.48 20.95 -25.00
C ASP A 140 -15.08 21.97 -24.00
N LEU A 141 -14.76 23.26 -24.16
CA LEU A 141 -15.35 24.33 -23.35
C LEU A 141 -16.82 24.62 -23.71
N GLY A 142 -17.30 24.11 -24.84
CA GLY A 142 -18.70 24.21 -25.27
C GLY A 142 -19.64 23.22 -24.56
N MET A 143 -19.15 22.41 -23.63
CA MET A 143 -19.99 21.51 -22.83
C MET A 143 -20.97 22.27 -21.92
N SER A 144 -22.05 21.60 -21.53
CA SER A 144 -23.02 22.22 -20.62
C SER A 144 -22.44 22.36 -19.20
N GLU A 145 -23.03 23.22 -18.38
CA GLU A 145 -22.63 23.38 -16.97
C GLU A 145 -22.80 22.06 -16.19
N ASP A 146 -23.86 21.31 -16.49
CA ASP A 146 -24.12 20.00 -15.90
C ASP A 146 -23.03 18.97 -16.30
N ASP A 147 -22.66 18.91 -17.59
CA ASP A 147 -21.59 18.02 -18.06
C ASP A 147 -20.23 18.37 -17.42
N PHE A 148 -19.98 19.67 -17.20
CA PHE A 148 -18.75 20.11 -16.54
C PHE A 148 -18.74 19.74 -15.06
N ALA A 149 -19.89 19.85 -14.37
CA ALA A 149 -20.01 19.43 -12.98
C ALA A 149 -19.79 17.91 -12.83
N ASP A 150 -20.41 17.12 -13.70
CA ASP A 150 -20.24 15.66 -13.74
C ASP A 150 -18.79 15.26 -14.00
N LEU A 151 -18.07 16.01 -14.85
CA LEU A 151 -16.64 15.81 -15.09
C LEU A 151 -15.81 16.07 -13.83
N ILE A 152 -16.07 17.16 -13.12
CA ILE A 152 -15.35 17.47 -11.88
C ILE A 152 -15.65 16.44 -10.79
N ASP A 153 -16.91 15.99 -10.69
CA ASP A 153 -17.31 14.93 -9.76
C ASP A 153 -16.63 13.61 -10.08
N LEU A 154 -16.55 13.22 -11.36
CA LEU A 154 -15.79 12.05 -11.80
C LEU A 154 -14.32 12.15 -11.36
N PHE A 155 -13.67 13.28 -11.59
CA PHE A 155 -12.26 13.47 -11.24
C PHE A 155 -12.04 13.47 -9.73
N SER A 156 -13.04 13.92 -8.95
CA SER A 156 -12.96 14.02 -7.48
C SER A 156 -13.30 12.70 -6.77
N GLN A 157 -14.16 11.87 -7.37
CA GLN A 157 -14.65 10.62 -6.76
C GLN A 157 -14.00 9.36 -7.36
N SER A 158 -13.30 9.48 -8.48
CA SER A 158 -12.62 8.35 -9.11
C SER A 158 -11.48 7.83 -8.24
N THR A 159 -11.51 6.53 -7.92
CA THR A 159 -10.39 5.84 -7.27
C THR A 159 -9.19 5.66 -8.21
N ASP A 160 -9.39 5.85 -9.52
CA ASP A 160 -8.35 5.72 -10.54
C ASP A 160 -7.59 7.03 -10.77
N ILE A 161 -8.13 8.18 -10.31
CA ILE A 161 -7.47 9.50 -10.40
C ILE A 161 -7.00 9.91 -9.00
N LEU A 162 -5.69 10.13 -8.85
CA LEU A 162 -5.07 10.44 -7.56
C LEU A 162 -5.02 11.95 -7.31
N HIS A 163 -4.65 12.70 -8.35
CA HIS A 163 -4.61 14.15 -8.35
C HIS A 163 -4.92 14.66 -9.74
N PHE A 164 -5.49 15.86 -9.82
CA PHE A 164 -5.66 16.55 -11.09
C PHE A 164 -5.51 18.06 -10.92
N ARG A 165 -5.15 18.74 -12.00
CA ARG A 165 -5.12 20.20 -12.08
C ARG A 165 -5.46 20.67 -13.47
N VAL A 166 -6.00 21.88 -13.56
CA VAL A 166 -6.08 22.59 -14.85
C VAL A 166 -4.66 22.99 -15.26
N LYS A 167 -4.22 22.48 -16.41
CA LYS A 167 -2.91 22.79 -17.00
C LYS A 167 -2.99 24.01 -17.91
N GLN A 168 -4.03 24.08 -18.74
CA GLN A 168 -4.22 25.15 -19.71
C GLN A 168 -5.70 25.32 -20.05
N ILE A 169 -6.08 26.55 -20.39
CA ILE A 169 -7.39 26.88 -20.95
C ILE A 169 -7.14 27.60 -22.28
N GLU A 170 -7.72 27.10 -23.37
CA GLU A 170 -7.72 27.74 -24.69
C GLU A 170 -9.14 28.18 -25.08
N ASN A 171 -9.33 28.81 -26.24
CA ASN A 171 -10.64 29.34 -26.64
C ASN A 171 -11.71 28.26 -26.86
N SER A 172 -11.32 27.01 -27.10
CA SER A 172 -12.25 25.92 -27.43
C SER A 172 -12.10 24.67 -26.55
N TYR A 173 -11.11 24.61 -25.65
CA TYR A 173 -10.93 23.47 -24.77
C TYR A 173 -10.17 23.81 -23.49
N ILE A 174 -10.35 22.97 -22.48
CA ILE A 174 -9.61 22.97 -21.22
C ILE A 174 -8.77 21.71 -21.14
N THR A 175 -7.49 21.86 -20.81
CA THR A 175 -6.56 20.74 -20.62
C THR A 175 -6.33 20.51 -19.13
N PHE A 176 -6.61 19.29 -18.68
CA PHE A 176 -6.24 18.82 -17.36
C PHE A 176 -4.96 17.99 -17.43
N GLU A 177 -4.14 18.12 -16.40
CA GLU A 177 -3.10 17.14 -16.08
C GLU A 177 -3.58 16.33 -14.89
N TYR A 178 -3.44 15.00 -14.96
CA TYR A 178 -3.89 14.10 -13.91
C TYR A 178 -2.87 13.00 -13.64
N GLU A 179 -2.83 12.57 -12.39
CA GLU A 179 -2.01 11.48 -11.87
C GLU A 179 -2.89 10.24 -11.68
N THR A 180 -2.44 9.10 -12.20
CA THR A 180 -3.22 7.84 -12.15
C THR A 180 -2.32 6.63 -11.97
N TYR A 181 -2.89 5.54 -11.45
CA TYR A 181 -2.29 4.20 -11.49
C TYR A 181 -2.62 3.44 -12.79
N LEU A 182 -3.48 3.98 -13.65
CA LEU A 182 -3.80 3.38 -14.94
C LEU A 182 -2.60 3.47 -15.88
N ASP A 183 -2.38 2.41 -16.67
CA ASP A 183 -1.49 2.44 -17.82
C ASP A 183 -2.07 3.34 -18.93
N GLU A 184 -1.25 3.72 -19.91
CA GLU A 184 -1.61 4.66 -20.98
C GLU A 184 -2.89 4.25 -21.72
N GLU A 185 -3.03 2.97 -22.07
CA GLU A 185 -4.20 2.47 -22.80
C GLU A 185 -5.48 2.55 -21.96
N LYS A 186 -5.41 2.16 -20.68
CA LYS A 186 -6.57 2.24 -19.78
C LYS A 186 -6.93 3.68 -19.45
N ALA A 187 -5.93 4.54 -19.21
CA ALA A 187 -6.13 5.95 -18.91
C ALA A 187 -6.77 6.68 -20.11
N TYR A 188 -6.30 6.40 -21.32
CA TYR A 188 -6.88 6.89 -22.57
C TYR A 188 -8.34 6.49 -22.72
N ASN A 189 -8.63 5.19 -22.58
CA ASN A 189 -10.00 4.67 -22.70
C ASN A 189 -10.94 5.21 -21.61
N PHE A 190 -10.46 5.36 -20.38
CA PHE A 190 -11.22 5.95 -19.27
C PHE A 190 -11.61 7.40 -19.60
N MET A 191 -10.65 8.19 -20.06
CA MET A 191 -10.88 9.60 -20.38
C MET A 191 -11.78 9.80 -21.61
N LEU A 192 -11.61 9.01 -22.67
CA LEU A 192 -12.51 9.05 -23.83
C LEU A 192 -13.97 8.77 -23.47
N ARG A 193 -14.22 7.78 -22.60
CA ARG A 193 -15.57 7.48 -22.11
C ARG A 193 -16.18 8.63 -21.30
N SER A 194 -15.32 9.46 -20.73
CA SER A 194 -15.67 10.61 -19.89
C SER A 194 -15.85 11.90 -20.70
N GLY A 195 -15.78 11.83 -22.04
CA GLY A 195 -15.99 12.97 -22.93
C GLY A 195 -14.71 13.70 -23.35
N ALA A 196 -13.53 13.10 -23.13
CA ALA A 196 -12.28 13.70 -23.58
C ALA A 196 -12.22 13.80 -25.12
N ILE A 197 -11.61 14.87 -25.61
CA ILE A 197 -11.37 15.07 -27.04
C ILE A 197 -9.94 14.64 -27.40
N GLU A 198 -9.78 14.04 -28.59
CA GLU A 198 -8.45 13.75 -29.14
C GLU A 198 -7.77 15.07 -29.52
N THR A 199 -6.77 15.47 -28.74
CA THR A 199 -5.86 16.54 -29.14
C THR A 199 -4.78 15.96 -30.05
N LYS A 200 -4.75 16.40 -31.32
CA LYS A 200 -3.70 16.09 -32.28
C LYS A 200 -2.35 16.69 -31.89
#